data_AF-A0A527VQP4-F1
#
_entry.id   AF-A0A527VQP4-F1
#
_cell.length_a   1.000
_cell.length_b   1.000
_cell.length_c   1.000
_cell.angle_alpha   90.00
_cell.angle_beta   90.00
_cell.angle_gamma   90.00
#
_symmetry.space_group_name_H-M   'P 1'
#
loop_
_entity.id
_entity.type
_entity.pdbx_description
1 polymer ?
#
loop_
_entity_poly.entity_id
_entity_poly.type
_entity_poly.pdbx_seq_one_letter_code
_entity_poly.pdbx_strand_id
1 'polypeptide(L)'
;MSLVSARGPKATVPLARWLARNRGALIAAIVFALSLGVVDWVGAGPLTYFDVSFLSSGGATSAIAAMGQTLVVLSGGFDLSAGAVVSLVNVALASS
;
A
#
# COMPACT_ATOMS: atom_id res chain seq x y z
N MET A 1 -14.06 4.58 53.97
CA MET A 1 -12.70 4.93 53.50
C MET A 1 -12.43 4.09 52.24
N SER A 2 -12.81 4.60 51.07
CA SER A 2 -12.75 3.85 49.80
C SER A 2 -11.40 4.10 49.13
N LEU A 3 -10.60 3.05 48.96
CA LEU A 3 -9.29 3.11 48.32
C LEU A 3 -9.48 3.36 46.82
N VAL A 4 -9.15 4.57 46.38
CA VAL A 4 -8.93 4.87 44.96
C VAL A 4 -7.74 4.03 44.50
N SER A 5 -8.03 2.92 43.82
CA SER A 5 -7.05 2.12 43.10
C SER A 5 -6.53 2.95 41.91
N ALA A 6 -5.46 3.71 42.13
CA ALA A 6 -4.72 4.38 41.08
C ALA A 6 -4.12 3.33 40.13
N ARG A 7 -4.76 3.08 38.99
CA ARG A 7 -4.12 2.41 37.85
C ARG A 7 -3.00 3.34 37.36
N GLY A 8 -1.77 3.05 37.78
CA GLY A 8 -0.59 3.73 37.25
C GLY A 8 -0.56 3.68 35.71
N PRO A 9 -0.08 4.74 35.05
CA PRO A 9 -0.07 4.80 33.60
C PRO A 9 0.75 3.63 33.06
N LYS A 10 0.13 2.76 32.26
CA LYS A 10 0.83 1.69 31.56
C LYS A 10 1.89 2.36 30.67
N ALA A 11 3.16 2.22 31.06
CA ALA A 11 4.28 2.63 30.24
C ALA A 11 4.16 1.90 28.90
N THR A 12 3.65 2.59 27.88
CA THR A 12 3.54 2.04 26.54
C THR A 12 4.97 1.86 26.04
N VAL A 13 5.37 0.60 25.86
CA VAL A 13 6.69 0.22 25.38
C VAL A 13 7.00 1.03 24.11
N PRO A 14 8.16 1.70 24.01
CA PRO A 14 8.46 2.64 22.91
C PRO A 14 8.26 2.03 21.52
N LEU A 15 8.48 0.72 21.39
CA LEU A 15 8.21 -0.05 20.18
C LEU A 15 6.71 -0.09 19.81
N ALA A 16 5.83 -0.35 20.78
CA ALA A 16 4.38 -0.40 20.54
C ALA A 16 3.84 0.97 20.08
N ARG A 17 4.38 2.06 20.64
CA ARG A 17 4.03 3.42 20.22
C ARG A 17 4.55 3.72 18.80
N TRP A 18 5.76 3.26 18.47
CA TRP A 18 6.32 3.40 17.13
C TRP A 18 5.51 2.61 16.09
N LEU A 19 5.13 1.36 16.37
CA LEU A 19 4.29 0.56 15.48
C LEU A 19 2.93 1.22 15.25
N ALA A 20 2.29 1.72 16.32
CA ALA A 20 1.00 2.40 16.21
C ALA A 20 1.11 3.65 15.34
N ARG A 21 2.18 4.44 15.49
CA ARG A 21 2.41 5.67 14.72
C ARG A 21 2.71 5.40 13.24
N ASN A 22 3.37 4.29 12.92
CA ASN A 22 3.74 3.93 11.55
C ASN A 22 2.81 2.89 10.92
N ARG A 23 1.65 2.60 11.52
CA ARG A 23 0.75 1.52 11.11
C ARG A 23 0.41 1.55 9.61
N GLY A 24 0.14 2.73 9.05
CA GLY A 24 -0.17 2.87 7.62
C GLY A 24 1.00 2.49 6.71
N ALA A 25 2.20 3.00 7.01
CA ALA A 25 3.42 2.67 6.27
C ALA A 25 3.78 1.17 6.41
N LEU A 26 3.59 0.60 7.60
CA LEU A 26 3.80 -0.82 7.85
C LEU A 26 2.83 -1.68 7.04
N ILE A 27 1.54 -1.32 7.00
CA ILE A 27 0.56 -2.03 6.16
C ILE A 27 0.96 -1.96 4.69
N ALA A 28 1.33 -0.78 4.19
CA ALA A 28 1.77 -0.63 2.80
C ALA A 28 3.03 -1.47 2.49
N ALA A 29 4.02 -1.49 3.38
CA ALA A 29 5.21 -2.31 3.25
C ALA A 29 4.91 -3.82 3.28
N ILE A 30 4.00 -4.26 4.17
CA ILE A 30 3.55 -5.65 4.24
C ILE A 30 2.83 -6.05 2.95
N VAL A 31 1.90 -5.23 2.47
CA VAL A 31 1.19 -5.51 1.21
C VAL A 31 2.16 -5.57 0.04
N PHE A 32 3.10 -4.63 -0.06
CA PHE A 32 4.14 -4.65 -1.09
C PHE A 32 4.99 -5.92 -1.05
N ALA A 33 5.44 -6.34 0.15
CA ALA A 33 6.19 -7.57 0.32
C ALA A 33 5.38 -8.82 -0.05
N LEU A 34 4.09 -8.86 0.32
CA LEU A 34 3.19 -9.94 -0.08
C LEU A 34 2.98 -9.98 -1.59
N SER A 35 2.82 -8.83 -2.24
CA SER A 35 2.72 -8.75 -3.70
C SER A 35 3.98 -9.27 -4.40
N LEU A 36 5.18 -8.90 -3.92
CA LEU A 36 6.43 -9.48 -4.43
C LEU A 36 6.50 -11.00 -4.20
N GLY A 37 6.07 -11.46 -3.03
CA GLY A 37 5.98 -12.89 -2.73
C GLY A 37 5.01 -13.64 -3.65
N VAL A 38 3.89 -13.03 -4.03
CA VAL A 38 2.96 -13.60 -5.03
C VAL A 38 3.61 -13.66 -6.42
N VAL A 39 4.34 -12.60 -6.82
CA VAL A 39 5.05 -12.60 -8.10
C VAL A 39 6.11 -13.69 -8.14
N ASP A 40 6.89 -13.84 -7.07
CA ASP A 40 7.91 -14.90 -6.92
C ASP A 40 7.27 -16.30 -6.95
N TRP A 41 6.14 -16.48 -6.26
CA TRP A 41 5.42 -17.75 -6.18
C TRP A 41 4.80 -18.19 -7.51
N VAL A 42 4.25 -17.25 -8.28
CA VAL A 42 3.62 -17.54 -9.58
C VAL A 42 4.66 -17.62 -10.71
N GLY A 43 5.82 -17.01 -10.50
CA GLY A 43 6.92 -16.99 -11.46
C GLY A 43 7.51 -18.36 -11.76
N ALA A 44 8.22 -18.46 -12.89
CA ALA A 44 8.91 -19.68 -13.31
C ALA A 44 10.19 -19.98 -12.50
N GLY A 45 10.58 -19.07 -11.60
CA GLY A 45 11.77 -19.17 -10.77
C GLY A 45 11.90 -17.94 -9.85
N PRO A 46 12.96 -17.89 -9.02
CA PRO A 46 13.15 -16.79 -8.07
C PRO A 46 13.27 -15.44 -8.75
N LEU A 47 12.75 -14.39 -8.09
CA LEU A 47 12.88 -13.01 -8.54
C LEU A 47 14.34 -12.63 -8.83
N THR A 48 14.59 -12.21 -10.06
CA THR A 48 15.90 -11.73 -10.50
C THR A 48 15.97 -10.21 -10.52
N TYR A 49 17.18 -9.66 -10.69
CA TYR A 49 17.38 -8.24 -10.92
C TYR A 49 16.58 -7.72 -12.13
N PHE A 50 16.49 -8.51 -13.19
CA PHE A 50 15.74 -8.12 -14.39
C PHE A 50 14.25 -8.01 -14.13
N ASP A 51 13.68 -8.93 -13.35
CA ASP A 51 12.26 -8.89 -12.99
C ASP A 51 11.95 -7.64 -12.15
N VAL A 52 12.79 -7.36 -11.16
CA VAL A 52 12.63 -6.16 -10.30
C VAL A 52 12.78 -4.88 -11.12
N SER A 53 13.75 -4.82 -12.04
CA SER A 53 13.95 -3.68 -12.93
C SER A 53 12.74 -3.47 -13.86
N PHE A 54 12.22 -4.55 -14.43
CA PHE A 54 11.03 -4.54 -15.28
C PHE A 54 9.78 -4.11 -14.52
N LEU A 55 9.53 -4.70 -13.35
CA LEU A 55 8.44 -4.34 -12.43
C LEU A 55 8.55 -2.88 -11.99
N SER A 56 9.76 -2.38 -11.74
CA SER A 56 9.97 -0.99 -11.35
C SER A 56 9.71 -0.02 -12.50
N SER A 57 10.12 -0.37 -13.73
CA SER A 57 9.91 0.46 -14.92
C SER A 57 8.42 0.73 -15.19
N GLY A 58 7.55 -0.25 -14.99
CA GLY A 58 6.09 -0.07 -15.12
C GLY A 58 5.38 0.33 -13.82
N GLY A 59 5.80 -0.23 -12.69
CA GLY A 59 5.13 -0.09 -11.40
C GLY A 59 5.42 1.22 -10.68
N ALA A 60 6.62 1.80 -10.86
CA ALA A 60 6.98 3.06 -10.19
C ALA A 60 6.07 4.22 -10.64
N THR A 61 5.76 4.30 -11.94
CA THR A 61 4.84 5.30 -12.49
C THR A 61 3.43 5.16 -11.89
N SER A 62 2.94 3.93 -11.74
CA SER A 62 1.63 3.64 -11.12
C SER A 62 1.62 4.01 -9.63
N ALA A 63 2.71 3.77 -8.92
CA ALA A 63 2.86 4.16 -7.52
C ALA A 63 2.83 5.69 -7.36
N ILE A 64 3.53 6.43 -8.22
CA ILE A 64 3.51 7.91 -8.23
C ILE A 64 2.10 8.41 -8.57
N ALA A 65 1.42 7.81 -9.54
CA ALA A 65 0.05 8.16 -9.89
C ALA A 65 -0.92 7.94 -8.71
N ALA A 66 -0.80 6.82 -7.99
CA ALA A 66 -1.59 6.53 -6.79
C ALA A 66 -1.31 7.52 -5.64
N MET A 67 -0.04 7.91 -5.44
CA MET A 67 0.32 8.96 -4.49
C MET A 67 -0.30 10.31 -4.90
N GLY A 68 -0.20 10.70 -6.17
CA GLY A 68 -0.82 11.91 -6.69
C GLY A 68 -2.35 11.91 -6.54
N GLN A 69 -2.99 10.75 -6.72
CA GLN A 69 -4.43 10.60 -6.50
C GLN A 69 -4.85 10.91 -5.07
N THR A 70 -4.05 10.57 -4.05
CA THR A 70 -4.39 10.94 -2.68
C THR A 70 -4.48 12.44 -2.47
N LEU A 71 -3.65 13.23 -3.17
CA LEU A 71 -3.73 14.70 -3.11
C LEU A 71 -4.98 15.23 -3.79
N VAL A 72 -5.40 14.65 -4.92
CA VAL A 72 -6.63 15.04 -5.63
C VAL A 72 -7.84 14.79 -4.75
N VAL A 73 -7.94 13.60 -4.14
CA VAL A 73 -9.03 13.23 -3.22
C VAL A 73 -9.06 14.14 -1.99
N LEU A 74 -7.91 14.40 -1.36
CA LEU A 74 -7.83 15.26 -0.18
C LEU A 74 -8.15 16.74 -0.49
N SER A 75 -7.90 17.18 -1.73
CA SER A 75 -8.19 18.55 -2.18
C SER A 75 -9.65 18.74 -2.63
N GLY A 76 -10.50 17.71 -2.55
CA GLY A 76 -11.88 17.74 -3.04
C GLY A 76 -11.99 17.68 -4.57
N GLY A 77 -10.95 17.16 -5.24
CA GLY A 77 -10.90 17.01 -6.69
C GLY A 77 -11.72 15.84 -7.24
N PHE A 78 -11.73 15.71 -8.57
CA PHE A 78 -12.58 14.77 -9.32
C PHE A 78 -12.18 13.30 -9.10
N ASP A 79 -13.17 12.40 -9.03
CA ASP A 79 -12.94 10.96 -8.92
C ASP A 79 -12.35 10.39 -10.21
N LEU A 80 -11.04 10.10 -10.20
CA LEU A 80 -10.35 9.49 -11.34
C LEU A 80 -10.65 7.99 -11.51
N SER A 81 -11.40 7.36 -10.61
CA SER A 81 -11.83 5.97 -10.78
C SER A 81 -12.65 5.79 -12.06
N ALA A 82 -13.45 6.79 -12.46
CA ALA A 82 -14.21 6.78 -13.71
C ALA A 82 -13.31 6.67 -14.95
N GLY A 83 -12.18 7.39 -14.97
CA GLY A 83 -11.20 7.30 -16.06
C GLY A 83 -10.45 5.96 -16.08
N ALA A 84 -10.12 5.41 -14.91
CA ALA A 84 -9.51 4.09 -14.79
C ALA A 84 -10.45 2.97 -15.25
N VAL A 85 -11.75 3.05 -14.93
CA VAL A 85 -12.77 2.11 -15.41
C VAL A 85 -12.90 2.17 -16.93
N VAL A 86 -12.93 3.36 -17.53
CA VAL A 86 -12.97 3.50 -19.00
C VAL A 86 -11.73 2.90 -19.65
N SER A 87 -10.54 3.12 -19.09
CA SER A 87 -9.29 2.52 -19.58
C SER A 87 -9.29 0.99 -19.47
N LEU A 88 -9.79 0.45 -18.35
CA LEU A 88 -9.94 -1.00 -18.14
C LEU A 88 -10.94 -1.62 -19.13
N VAL A 89 -12.10 -1.00 -19.34
CA VAL A 89 -13.12 -1.47 -20.30
C VAL A 89 -12.54 -1.48 -21.71
N ASN A 90 -11.77 -0.45 -22.10
CA ASN A 90 -11.13 -0.40 -23.41
C ASN A 90 -10.13 -1.54 -23.62
N VAL A 91 -9.35 -1.88 -22.59
CA VAL A 91 -8.44 -3.05 -22.64
C VAL A 91 -9.22 -4.35 -22.73
N ALA A 92 -10.26 -4.54 -21.91
CA ALA A 92 -11.06 -5.77 -21.91
C ALA A 92 -11.71 -6.04 -23.27
N LEU A 93 -12.24 -5.01 -23.93
CA LEU A 93 -12.84 -5.12 -25.27
C LEU A 93 -11.80 -5.41 -26.36
N ALA A 94 -10.57 -4.91 -26.22
CA ALA A 94 -9.49 -5.22 -27.15
C ALA A 94 -8.95 -6.65 -26.97
N SER A 95 -9.25 -7.29 -25.84
CA SER A 95 -8.79 -8.62 -25.46
C SER A 95 -9.77 -9.74 -25.82
N SER A 96 -10.97 -9.40 -26.32
CA SER A 96 -12.10 -10.31 -26.57
C SER A 96 -12.37 -10.52 -28.06
#